data_AF-A0A1I3L8W1-F1
#
_entry.id   AF-A0A1I3L8W1-F1
#
_cell.length_a   1.000
_cell.length_b   1.000
_cell.length_c   1.000
_cell.angle_alpha   90.00
_cell.angle_beta   90.00
_cell.angle_gamma   90.00
#
_symmetry.space_group_name_H-M   'P 1'
#
loop_
_entity.id
_entity.type
_entity.pdbx_description
1 polymer ?
#
loop_
_entity_poly.entity_id
_entity_poly.type
_entity_poly.pdbx_seq_one_letter_code
_entity_poly.pdbx_strand_id
1 'polypeptide(L)'
;MIPLRLWASLAAVIAVLGLLTFSHVKAYHAGAAAERHATLNRSVEVLRERNATDDQIRNLDDAGLCSALGGRWMPDDSTCQ
;
A
#
# COMPACT_ATOMS: atom_id res chain seq x y z
N MET A 1 -51.60 21.86 21.40
CA MET A 1 -51.33 21.78 19.94
C MET A 1 -49.86 22.07 19.73
N ILE A 2 -49.07 21.11 19.26
CA ILE A 2 -47.62 21.31 19.06
C ILE A 2 -47.45 22.24 17.84
N PRO A 3 -46.69 23.34 17.93
CA PRO A 3 -46.52 24.28 16.84
C PRO A 3 -45.79 23.63 15.65
N LEU A 4 -46.26 23.91 14.43
CA LEU A 4 -45.71 23.40 13.17
C LEU A 4 -44.19 23.64 13.04
N ARG A 5 -43.68 24.73 13.63
CA ARG A 5 -42.25 25.05 13.68
C ARG A 5 -41.41 24.01 14.41
N LEU A 6 -41.92 23.39 15.48
CA LEU A 6 -41.21 22.34 16.21
C LEU A 6 -41.04 21.08 15.35
N TRP A 7 -42.07 20.71 14.59
CA TRP A 7 -41.99 19.60 13.63
C TRP A 7 -41.01 19.88 12.49
N ALA A 8 -41.04 21.09 11.94
CA ALA A 8 -40.12 21.51 10.89
C ALA A 8 -38.66 21.50 11.37
N SER A 9 -38.39 22.02 12.58
CA SER A 9 -37.04 21.99 13.16
C SER A 9 -36.56 20.56 13.44
N LEU A 10 -37.44 19.70 13.95
CA LEU A 10 -37.09 18.31 14.23
C LEU A 10 -36.73 17.56 12.94
N ALA A 11 -37.55 17.73 11.90
CA ALA A 11 -37.30 17.13 10.59
C ALA A 11 -35.97 17.61 9.99
N ALA A 12 -35.66 18.91 10.10
CA ALA A 12 -34.40 19.46 9.63
C ALA A 12 -33.18 18.86 10.36
N VAL A 13 -33.26 18.74 11.70
CA VAL A 13 -32.18 18.13 12.50
C VAL A 13 -31.97 16.66 12.11
N ILE A 14 -33.06 15.89 11.98
CA ILE A 14 -32.99 14.49 11.57
C ILE A 14 -32.37 14.36 10.17
N ALA A 15 -32.75 15.22 9.22
CA ALA A 15 -32.20 15.20 7.88
C ALA A 15 -30.69 15.47 7.86
N VAL A 16 -30.23 16.47 8.64
CA VAL A 16 -28.80 16.78 8.76
C VAL A 16 -28.02 15.64 9.38
N LEU A 17 -28.52 15.06 10.47
CA LEU A 17 -27.88 13.91 11.13
C LEU A 17 -27.84 12.69 10.20
N GLY A 18 -28.91 12.44 9.45
CA GLY A 18 -28.96 11.38 8.45
C GLY A 18 -27.91 11.56 7.35
N LEU A 19 -27.79 12.77 6.80
CA LEU A 19 -26.80 13.11 5.78
C LEU A 19 -25.37 12.95 6.29
N LEU A 20 -25.09 13.45 7.50
CA LEU A 20 -23.77 13.32 8.11
C LEU A 20 -23.41 11.85 8.33
N THR A 21 -24.32 11.07 8.91
CA THR A 21 -24.10 9.64 9.16
C THR A 21 -23.86 8.88 7.85
N PHE A 22 -24.68 9.13 6.84
CA PHE A 22 -24.52 8.52 5.51
C PHE A 22 -23.18 8.86 4.86
N SER A 23 -22.79 10.13 4.89
CA SER A 23 -21.51 10.59 4.33
C SER A 23 -20.32 9.93 5.04
N HIS A 24 -20.39 9.82 6.37
CA HIS A 24 -19.30 9.28 7.17
C HIS A 24 -19.12 7.78 6.94
N VAL A 25 -20.22 7.02 6.91
CA VAL A 25 -20.19 5.58 6.60
C VAL A 25 -19.63 5.33 5.20
N LYS A 26 -20.08 6.11 4.21
CA LYS A 26 -19.58 5.98 2.83
C LYS A 26 -18.08 6.29 2.73
N ALA A 27 -17.63 7.37 3.38
CA ALA A 27 -16.23 7.75 3.41
C ALA A 27 -15.36 6.71 4.13
N TYR A 28 -15.84 6.16 5.25
CA TYR A 28 -15.15 5.10 5.98
C TYR A 28 -14.96 3.84 5.13
N HIS A 29 -16.01 3.38 4.45
CA HIS A 29 -15.91 2.21 3.56
C HIS A 29 -14.96 2.46 2.38
N ALA A 30 -15.01 3.66 1.79
CA ALA A 30 -14.10 4.03 0.70
C ALA A 30 -12.64 4.07 1.19
N GLY A 31 -12.38 4.64 2.36
CA GLY A 31 -11.04 4.67 2.97
C GLY A 31 -10.52 3.29 3.32
N ALA A 32 -11.35 2.43 3.93
CA ALA A 32 -10.96 1.05 4.25
C ALA A 32 -10.66 0.21 3.00
N ALA A 33 -11.39 0.41 1.91
CA ALA A 33 -11.07 -0.22 0.63
C ALA A 33 -9.75 0.31 0.05
N ALA A 34 -9.54 1.63 0.08
CA ALA A 34 -8.32 2.27 -0.39
C ALA A 34 -7.07 1.76 0.36
N GLU A 35 -7.14 1.63 1.69
CA GLU A 35 -6.04 1.10 2.52
C GLU A 35 -5.70 -0.36 2.19
N ARG A 36 -6.72 -1.19 1.95
CA ARG A 36 -6.50 -2.58 1.50
C ARG A 36 -5.80 -2.64 0.15
N HIS A 37 -6.17 -1.77 -0.79
CA HIS A 37 -5.51 -1.67 -2.09
C HIS A 37 -4.08 -1.12 -1.96
N ALA A 38 -3.85 -0.11 -1.11
CA ALA A 38 -2.53 0.45 -0.86
C ALA A 38 -1.56 -0.59 -0.26
N THR A 39 -2.06 -1.41 0.66
CA THR A 39 -1.28 -2.51 1.25
C THR A 39 -0.88 -3.55 0.21
N LEU A 40 -1.81 -3.92 -0.68
CA LEU A 40 -1.52 -4.89 -1.76
C LEU A 40 -0.55 -4.33 -2.79
N ASN A 41 -0.66 -3.05 -3.16
CA ASN A 41 0.28 -2.41 -4.08
C ASN A 41 1.69 -2.32 -3.49
N ARG A 42 1.81 -2.10 -2.18
CA ARG A 42 3.12 -2.05 -1.52
C ARG A 42 3.84 -3.40 -1.57
N SER A 43 3.14 -4.54 -1.46
CA SER A 43 3.79 -5.85 -1.60
C SER A 43 4.18 -6.16 -3.03
N VAL A 44 3.38 -5.76 -4.02
CA VAL A 44 3.70 -5.91 -5.45
C VAL A 44 4.95 -5.13 -5.82
N GLU A 45 5.10 -3.89 -5.33
CA GLU A 45 6.29 -3.08 -5.63
C GLU A 45 7.57 -3.69 -5.06
N VAL A 46 7.52 -4.18 -3.81
CA VAL A 46 8.66 -4.90 -3.20
C VAL A 46 9.03 -6.15 -4.01
N LEU A 47 8.04 -6.90 -4.50
CA LEU A 47 8.30 -8.08 -5.34
C LEU A 47 8.90 -7.69 -6.70
N ARG A 48 8.48 -6.55 -7.27
CA ARG A 48 9.01 -6.04 -8.53
C ARG A 48 10.47 -5.61 -8.40
N GLU A 49 10.79 -4.93 -7.31
CA GLU A 49 12.16 -4.50 -6.98
C GLU A 49 13.09 -5.70 -6.73
N ARG A 50 12.58 -6.74 -6.05
CA ARG A 50 13.32 -7.99 -5.85
C ARG A 50 13.55 -8.75 -7.14
N ASN A 51 12.53 -8.90 -8.00
CA ASN A 51 12.72 -9.55 -9.30
C ASN A 51 13.73 -8.79 -10.18
N ALA A 52 13.70 -7.46 -10.18
CA ALA A 52 14.67 -6.67 -10.93
C ALA A 52 16.10 -6.85 -10.40
N THR A 53 16.25 -6.99 -9.09
CA THR A 53 17.55 -7.26 -8.44
C THR A 53 18.01 -8.69 -8.72
N ASP A 54 17.12 -9.68 -8.62
CA ASP A 54 17.43 -11.08 -8.90
C ASP A 54 17.80 -11.30 -10.37
N ASP A 55 17.14 -10.63 -11.32
CA ASP A 55 17.51 -10.67 -12.74
C ASP A 55 18.88 -10.02 -13.00
N GLN A 56 19.24 -8.96 -12.27
CA GLN A 56 20.58 -8.38 -12.37
C GLN A 56 21.64 -9.33 -11.79
N ILE A 57 21.35 -9.96 -10.65
CA ILE A 57 22.24 -10.92 -10.00
C ILE A 57 22.42 -12.18 -10.85
N ARG A 58 21.34 -12.71 -11.46
CA ARG A 58 21.39 -13.93 -12.28
C ARG A 58 22.19 -13.77 -13.57
N ASN A 59 22.40 -12.54 -14.02
CA ASN A 59 23.20 -12.24 -15.21
C ASN A 59 24.67 -11.94 -14.88
N LEU A 60 25.07 -11.92 -13.61
CA LEU A 60 26.48 -11.83 -13.21
C LEU A 60 27.13 -13.22 -13.30
N ASP A 61 28.36 -13.25 -13.79
CA ASP A 61 29.24 -14.41 -13.67
C ASP A 61 29.75 -14.54 -12.22
N ASP A 62 30.30 -15.70 -11.83
CA ASP A 62 30.71 -15.95 -10.43
C ASP A 62 31.70 -14.89 -9.89
N ALA A 63 32.54 -14.35 -10.77
CA ALA A 63 33.45 -13.25 -10.46
C ALA A 63 32.70 -11.91 -10.25
N GLY A 64 31.77 -11.58 -11.13
CA GLY A 64 30.88 -10.42 -11.01
C GLY A 64 30.02 -10.48 -9.76
N LEU A 65 29.47 -11.66 -9.43
CA LEU A 65 28.69 -11.87 -8.23
C LEU A 65 29.54 -11.70 -6.95
N CYS A 66 30.75 -12.28 -6.94
CA CYS A 66 31.68 -12.14 -5.82
C CYS A 66 32.01 -10.66 -5.52
N SER A 67 32.31 -9.89 -6.56
CA SER A 67 32.61 -8.46 -6.42
C SER A 67 31.39 -7.64 -5.99
N ALA A 68 30.20 -7.95 -6.51
CA ALA A 68 28.96 -7.29 -6.13
C ALA A 68 28.57 -7.53 -4.66
N LEU A 69 28.94 -8.69 -4.10
CA LEU A 69 28.75 -9.04 -2.69
C LEU A 69 29.84 -8.47 -1.77
N GLY A 70 30.86 -7.79 -2.33
CA GLY A 70 31.96 -7.17 -1.57
C GLY A 70 33.16 -8.09 -1.31
N GLY A 71 33.18 -9.28 -1.91
CA GLY A 71 34.30 -10.20 -1.86
C GLY A 71 35.38 -9.92 -2.90
N ARG A 72 36.53 -10.56 -2.75
CA ARG A 72 37.62 -10.57 -3.72
C ARG A 72 37.60 -11.89 -4.49
N TRP A 73 37.47 -11.79 -5.81
CA TRP A 73 37.56 -12.95 -6.70
C TRP A 73 39.01 -13.44 -6.83
N MET A 74 39.22 -14.75 -6.66
CA MET A 74 40.50 -15.43 -6.87
C MET A 74 40.42 -16.29 -8.15
N PRO A 75 41.05 -15.85 -9.27
CA PRO A 75 40.96 -16.56 -10.55
C PRO A 75 41.61 -17.95 -10.52
N ASP A 76 42.63 -18.14 -9.67
CA ASP A 76 43.44 -19.36 -9.63
C ASP A 76 42.68 -20.57 -9.06
N ASP A 77 41.84 -20.33 -8.05
CA ASP A 77 41.06 -21.36 -7.37
C ASP A 77 39.56 -21.26 -7.68
N SER A 78 39.14 -20.32 -8.53
CA SER A 78 37.72 -20.01 -8.83
C SER A 78 36.87 -19.79 -7.57
N THR A 79 37.43 -19.10 -6.56
CA THR A 79 36.78 -18.89 -5.26
C THR A 79 36.61 -17.41 -4.91
N CYS A 80 35.64 -17.11 -4.03
CA CYS A 80 35.36 -15.77 -3.51
C CYS A 80 35.73 -15.70 -2.01
N GLN A 81 36.50 -14.68 -1.60
CA GLN A 81 36.88 -14.43 -0.20
C GLN A 81 36.47 -13.04 0.31
#